data_AF-A0A6B3UQI7-F1
#
_entry.id   AF-A0A6B3UQI7-F1
#
_cell.length_a   1.000
_cell.length_b   1.000
_cell.length_c   1.000
_cell.angle_alpha   90.00
_cell.angle_beta   90.00
_cell.angle_gamma   90.00
#
_symmetry.space_group_name_H-M   'P 1'
#
loop_
_entity.id
_entity.type
_entity.pdbx_description
1 polymer ?
#
loop_
_entity_poly.entity_id
_entity_poly.type
_entity_poly.pdbx_seq_one_letter_code
_entity_poly.pdbx_strand_id
1 'polypeptide(L)'
;MQDLDVILRVGGAGVLVTLALLLLSYAPRERLFRYFLPFALGLAGFLAVNTPDDALEASGLVRTVASVFSGNAVIFLWWFCLAVFDDDFRLGPVELGGGAAWFLVFLLDRGYLGSGLEDVDLSWLLIGLGSVMLANLAWRILRGLEGDLVEGRRPARIVVPIAVATLVLTDFAVDAFLGFGWMPHWFTLAQNAAIVVVTVRLAHWLLRANPDALTRRPAAAVESPAPVTTPAPAAA
;
A
#
# COMPACT_ATOMS: atom_id res chain seq x y z
N MET A 1 -9.96 9.72 -25.99
CA MET A 1 -9.00 9.04 -25.09
C MET A 1 -8.71 9.88 -23.86
N GLN A 2 -8.48 11.20 -24.02
CA GLN A 2 -8.32 12.15 -22.90
C GLN A 2 -9.47 12.09 -21.88
N ASP A 3 -10.74 12.15 -22.31
CA ASP A 3 -11.88 12.09 -21.37
C ASP A 3 -11.88 10.82 -20.51
N LEU A 4 -11.57 9.67 -21.12
CA LEU A 4 -11.49 8.40 -20.40
C LEU A 4 -10.32 8.38 -19.40
N ASP A 5 -9.16 8.93 -19.77
CA ASP A 5 -8.02 9.07 -18.86
C ASP A 5 -8.39 9.91 -17.63
N VAL A 6 -9.01 11.07 -17.85
CA VAL A 6 -9.47 11.96 -16.77
C VAL A 6 -10.47 11.25 -15.86
N ILE A 7 -11.45 10.54 -16.42
CA ILE A 7 -12.44 9.78 -15.65
C ILE A 7 -11.75 8.72 -14.79
N LEU A 8 -10.81 7.96 -15.34
CA LEU A 8 -10.09 6.92 -14.60
C LEU A 8 -9.24 7.52 -13.47
N ARG A 9 -8.50 8.59 -13.75
CA ARG A 9 -7.61 9.23 -12.77
C ARG A 9 -8.40 9.89 -11.63
N VAL A 10 -9.37 10.74 -11.97
CA VAL A 10 -10.19 11.45 -10.97
C VAL A 10 -11.09 10.49 -10.22
N GLY A 11 -11.74 9.56 -10.92
CA GLY A 11 -12.59 8.54 -10.32
C GLY A 11 -11.80 7.60 -9.40
N GLY A 12 -10.65 7.10 -9.86
CA GLY A 12 -9.77 6.24 -9.07
C GLY A 12 -9.23 6.93 -7.82
N ALA A 13 -8.70 8.14 -7.95
CA ALA A 13 -8.21 8.93 -6.83
C ALA A 13 -9.34 9.24 -5.83
N GLY A 14 -10.54 9.60 -6.32
CA GLY A 14 -11.72 9.83 -5.49
C GLY A 14 -12.10 8.60 -4.67
N VAL A 15 -12.20 7.43 -5.32
CA VAL A 15 -12.52 6.17 -4.62
C VAL A 15 -11.48 5.84 -3.54
N LEU A 16 -10.18 5.99 -3.83
CA LEU A 16 -9.10 5.73 -2.88
C LEU A 16 -9.20 6.63 -1.64
N VAL A 17 -9.31 7.94 -1.85
CA VAL A 17 -9.36 8.93 -0.76
C VAL A 17 -10.63 8.75 0.06
N THR A 18 -11.79 8.61 -0.58
CA THR A 18 -13.06 8.38 0.13
C THR A 18 -13.00 7.08 0.95
N LEU A 19 -12.50 5.99 0.38
CA LEU A 19 -12.36 4.74 1.10
C LEU A 19 -11.43 4.89 2.32
N ALA A 20 -10.29 5.56 2.17
CA ALA A 20 -9.35 5.76 3.25
C ALA A 20 -9.97 6.56 4.41
N LEU A 21 -10.71 7.63 4.09
CA LEU A 21 -11.42 8.45 5.09
C LEU A 21 -12.55 7.68 5.79
N LEU A 22 -13.32 6.87 5.04
CA LEU A 22 -14.38 6.04 5.59
C LEU A 22 -13.83 4.99 6.56
N LEU A 23 -12.78 4.28 6.17
CA LEU A 23 -12.15 3.25 7.03
C LEU A 23 -11.54 3.87 8.29
N LEU A 24 -10.88 5.03 8.16
CA LEU A 24 -10.29 5.72 9.31
C LEU A 24 -11.37 6.25 10.26
N SER A 25 -12.51 6.70 9.72
CA SER A 25 -13.64 7.18 10.52
C SER A 25 -14.36 6.03 11.23
N TYR A 26 -14.47 4.87 10.58
CA TYR A 26 -15.13 3.69 11.13
C TYR A 26 -14.31 3.00 12.23
N ALA A 27 -13.00 2.85 12.04
CA ALA A 27 -12.13 2.23 13.04
C ALA A 27 -10.74 2.91 13.15
N PRO A 28 -10.65 4.11 13.74
CA PRO A 28 -9.41 4.91 13.79
C PRO A 28 -8.25 4.27 14.59
N ARG A 29 -8.58 3.27 15.42
CA ARG A 29 -7.58 2.53 16.19
C ARG A 29 -6.94 1.39 15.41
N GLU A 30 -7.50 1.03 14.25
CA GLU A 30 -6.99 -0.08 13.47
C GLU A 30 -5.74 0.27 12.70
N ARG A 31 -4.69 -0.54 12.93
CA ARG A 31 -3.36 -0.31 12.35
C ARG A 31 -3.40 -0.40 10.83
N LEU A 32 -4.14 -1.37 10.30
CA LEU A 32 -4.31 -1.57 8.86
C LEU A 32 -4.76 -0.28 8.16
N PHE A 33 -5.75 0.42 8.72
CA PHE A 33 -6.30 1.63 8.11
C PHE A 33 -5.35 2.83 8.18
N ARG A 34 -4.46 2.87 9.18
CA ARG A 34 -3.40 3.87 9.27
C ARG A 34 -2.33 3.71 8.20
N TYR A 35 -2.04 2.48 7.78
CA TYR A 35 -1.12 2.22 6.66
C TYR A 35 -1.82 2.32 5.30
N PHE A 36 -3.13 2.04 5.26
CA PHE A 36 -3.92 2.22 4.03
C PHE A 36 -4.01 3.69 3.61
N LEU A 37 -4.15 4.63 4.55
CA LEU A 37 -4.25 6.06 4.22
C LEU A 37 -3.06 6.60 3.40
N PRO A 38 -1.80 6.52 3.85
CA PRO A 38 -0.67 7.01 3.06
C PRO A 38 -0.53 6.26 1.74
N PHE A 39 -0.85 4.96 1.69
CA PHE A 39 -0.86 4.19 0.45
C PHE A 39 -1.91 4.69 -0.55
N ALA A 40 -3.13 4.96 -0.07
CA ALA A 40 -4.21 5.53 -0.88
C ALA A 40 -3.85 6.93 -1.39
N LEU A 41 -3.22 7.76 -0.55
CA LEU A 41 -2.70 9.07 -0.97
C LEU A 41 -1.56 8.95 -1.99
N GLY A 42 -0.68 7.96 -1.83
CA GLY A 42 0.37 7.65 -2.80
C GLY A 42 -0.18 7.31 -4.17
N LEU A 43 -1.14 6.38 -4.23
CA LEU A 43 -1.79 6.01 -5.48
C LEU A 43 -2.66 7.14 -6.07
N ALA A 44 -3.34 7.92 -5.24
CA ALA A 44 -4.08 9.09 -5.70
C ALA A 44 -3.15 10.16 -6.28
N GLY A 45 -1.99 10.39 -5.64
CA GLY A 45 -0.93 11.24 -6.15
C GLY A 45 -0.38 10.74 -7.47
N PHE A 46 -0.14 9.43 -7.59
CA PHE A 46 0.27 8.78 -8.83
C PHE A 46 -0.74 9.02 -9.94
N LEU A 47 -2.03 8.71 -9.71
CA LEU A 47 -3.09 8.98 -10.68
C LEU A 47 -3.18 10.47 -11.03
N ALA A 48 -2.91 11.39 -10.11
CA ALA A 48 -2.93 12.81 -10.39
C ALA A 48 -1.79 13.27 -11.32
N VAL A 49 -0.63 12.61 -11.31
CA VAL A 49 0.53 13.00 -12.14
C VAL A 49 0.80 12.06 -13.32
N ASN A 50 0.17 10.89 -13.38
CA ASN A 50 0.41 9.88 -14.42
C ASN A 50 -0.37 10.18 -15.71
N THR A 51 0.08 11.18 -16.46
CA THR A 51 -0.47 11.52 -17.77
C THR A 51 0.61 12.07 -18.70
N PRO A 52 0.60 11.71 -20.00
CA PRO A 52 1.53 12.26 -20.98
C PRO A 52 1.04 13.59 -21.58
N ASP A 53 -0.11 14.10 -21.15
CA ASP A 53 -0.69 15.34 -21.63
C ASP A 53 -0.43 16.47 -20.63
N ASP A 54 0.48 17.39 -21.00
CA ASP A 54 0.87 18.54 -20.18
C ASP A 54 -0.32 19.43 -19.79
N ALA A 55 -1.38 19.48 -20.62
CA ALA A 55 -2.57 20.28 -20.32
C ALA A 55 -3.44 19.68 -19.19
N LEU A 56 -3.27 18.38 -18.91
CA LEU A 56 -3.99 17.64 -17.88
C LEU A 56 -3.13 17.36 -16.64
N GLU A 57 -1.89 17.86 -16.62
CA GLU A 57 -1.02 17.74 -15.48
C GLU A 57 -1.44 18.70 -14.36
N ALA A 58 -1.36 18.25 -13.11
CA ALA A 58 -1.51 19.15 -11.98
C ALA A 58 -0.42 20.23 -12.02
N SER A 59 -0.70 21.44 -11.54
CA SER A 59 0.27 22.54 -11.52
C SER A 59 0.55 23.06 -10.10
N GLY A 60 1.71 23.72 -9.95
CA GLY A 60 2.12 24.37 -8.70
C GLY A 60 2.20 23.42 -7.50
N LEU A 61 1.66 23.86 -6.36
CA LEU A 61 1.71 23.13 -5.10
C LEU A 61 1.01 21.77 -5.18
N VAL A 62 -0.10 21.67 -5.92
CA VAL A 62 -0.86 20.42 -6.07
C VAL A 62 -0.01 19.37 -6.75
N ARG A 63 0.72 19.75 -7.82
CA ARG A 63 1.68 18.89 -8.50
C ARG A 63 2.75 18.41 -7.53
N THR A 64 3.40 19.32 -6.81
CA THR A 64 4.47 18.98 -5.87
C THR A 64 4.01 17.99 -4.81
N VAL A 65 2.84 18.23 -4.20
CA VAL A 65 2.28 17.32 -3.18
C VAL A 65 1.96 15.97 -3.81
N ALA A 66 1.30 15.93 -4.97
CA ALA A 66 0.96 14.70 -5.66
C ALA A 66 2.21 13.90 -6.05
N SER A 67 3.26 14.55 -6.55
CA SER A 67 4.55 13.93 -6.90
C SER A 67 5.25 13.36 -5.68
N VAL A 68 5.25 14.06 -4.54
CA VAL A 68 5.84 13.55 -3.28
C VAL A 68 5.11 12.30 -2.80
N PHE A 69 3.77 12.31 -2.81
CA PHE A 69 3.00 11.12 -2.42
C PHE A 69 3.20 9.97 -3.41
N SER A 70 3.14 10.26 -4.71
CA SER A 70 3.36 9.30 -5.81
C SER A 70 4.71 8.61 -5.68
N GLY A 71 5.80 9.38 -5.56
CA GLY A 71 7.16 8.85 -5.47
C GLY A 71 7.45 8.05 -4.20
N ASN A 72 6.57 8.13 -3.20
CA ASN A 72 6.66 7.35 -1.96
C ASN A 72 5.59 6.24 -1.87
N ALA A 73 4.78 6.06 -2.93
CA ALA A 73 3.75 5.03 -2.97
C ALA A 73 4.33 3.62 -2.77
N VAL A 74 5.56 3.35 -3.20
CA VAL A 74 6.25 2.07 -3.01
C VAL A 74 6.49 1.77 -1.53
N ILE A 75 6.97 2.74 -0.73
CA ILE A 75 7.13 2.57 0.72
C ILE A 75 5.77 2.28 1.36
N PHE A 76 4.76 3.07 1.01
CA PHE A 76 3.45 2.95 1.62
C PHE A 76 2.78 1.62 1.26
N LEU A 77 2.94 1.16 0.02
CA LEU A 77 2.54 -0.16 -0.42
C LEU A 77 3.23 -1.24 0.41
N TRP A 78 4.54 -1.15 0.57
CA TRP A 78 5.31 -2.13 1.33
C TRP A 78 4.79 -2.25 2.77
N TRP A 79 4.62 -1.14 3.47
CA TRP A 79 4.07 -1.14 4.83
C TRP A 79 2.61 -1.60 4.90
N PHE A 80 1.78 -1.19 3.94
CA PHE A 80 0.38 -1.63 3.87
C PHE A 80 0.28 -3.14 3.66
N CYS A 81 1.04 -3.69 2.72
CA CYS A 81 1.08 -5.13 2.45
C CYS A 81 1.58 -5.91 3.66
N LEU A 82 2.64 -5.45 4.33
CA LEU A 82 3.10 -6.06 5.58
C LEU A 82 2.00 -6.06 6.64
N ALA A 83 1.28 -4.96 6.81
CA ALA A 83 0.15 -4.88 7.74
C ALA A 83 -1.05 -5.77 7.36
N VAL A 84 -1.20 -6.13 6.08
CA VAL A 84 -2.26 -7.05 5.60
C VAL A 84 -1.90 -8.51 5.85
N PHE A 85 -0.63 -8.89 5.67
CA PHE A 85 -0.19 -10.29 5.66
C PHE A 85 0.46 -10.76 6.94
N ASP A 86 1.22 -9.89 7.59
CA ASP A 86 1.98 -10.21 8.79
C ASP A 86 1.19 -9.70 9.98
N ASP A 87 0.45 -10.60 10.64
CA ASP A 87 -0.40 -10.27 11.79
C ASP A 87 0.43 -9.70 12.97
N ASP A 88 1.72 -10.02 13.04
CA ASP A 88 2.66 -9.53 14.06
C ASP A 88 3.36 -8.24 13.63
N PHE A 89 3.03 -7.72 12.44
CA PHE A 89 3.69 -6.56 11.88
C PHE A 89 3.59 -5.34 12.80
N ARG A 90 4.77 -4.82 13.11
CA ARG A 90 4.98 -3.50 13.72
C ARG A 90 6.05 -2.81 12.91
N LEU A 91 5.89 -1.50 12.75
CA LEU A 91 6.88 -0.68 12.07
C LEU A 91 8.16 -0.67 12.92
N GLY A 92 9.13 -1.50 12.52
CA GLY A 92 10.39 -1.69 13.23
C GLY A 92 11.52 -0.86 12.63
N PRO A 93 12.75 -1.02 13.15
CA PRO A 93 13.91 -0.31 12.64
C PRO A 93 14.22 -0.60 11.18
N VAL A 94 13.94 -1.82 10.69
CA VAL A 94 14.19 -2.21 9.29
C VAL A 94 13.23 -1.48 8.35
N GLU A 95 11.95 -1.42 8.69
CA GLU A 95 10.93 -0.79 7.86
C GLU A 95 11.03 0.74 7.89
N LEU A 96 11.34 1.31 9.06
CA LEU A 96 11.65 2.72 9.19
C LEU A 96 12.94 3.10 8.48
N GLY A 97 14.01 2.32 8.66
CA GLY A 97 15.30 2.57 8.01
C GLY A 97 15.21 2.46 6.49
N GLY A 98 14.53 1.43 5.98
CA GLY A 98 14.29 1.26 4.55
C GLY A 98 13.42 2.38 3.97
N GLY A 99 12.33 2.75 4.65
CA GLY A 99 11.48 3.86 4.23
C GLY A 99 12.20 5.22 4.26
N ALA A 100 13.01 5.48 5.29
CA ALA A 100 13.80 6.69 5.40
C ALA A 100 14.88 6.76 4.31
N ALA A 101 15.57 5.64 4.03
CA ALA A 101 16.54 5.55 2.95
C ALA A 101 15.89 5.84 1.60
N TRP A 102 14.75 5.20 1.29
CA TRP A 102 13.99 5.49 0.07
C TRP A 102 13.58 6.96 0.00
N PHE A 103 12.97 7.51 1.05
CA PHE A 103 12.49 8.89 1.06
C PHE A 103 13.64 9.87 0.80
N LEU A 104 14.79 9.67 1.44
CA LEU A 104 15.97 10.49 1.22
C LEU A 104 16.48 10.39 -0.22
N VAL A 105 16.63 9.18 -0.75
CA VAL A 105 17.08 8.97 -2.13
C VAL A 105 16.10 9.61 -3.11
N PHE A 106 14.79 9.46 -2.90
CA PHE A 106 13.76 10.10 -3.71
C PHE A 106 13.88 11.63 -3.69
N LEU A 107 14.07 12.24 -2.52
CA LEU A 107 14.22 13.69 -2.42
C LEU A 107 15.48 14.20 -3.14
N LEU A 108 16.56 13.41 -3.13
CA LEU A 108 17.80 13.74 -3.84
C LEU A 108 17.62 13.57 -5.36
N ASP A 109 17.06 12.43 -5.78
CA ASP A 109 16.76 12.09 -7.18
C ASP A 109 15.88 13.15 -7.86
N ARG A 110 14.92 13.71 -7.12
CA ARG A 110 14.01 14.76 -7.62
C ARG A 110 14.47 16.19 -7.36
N GLY A 111 15.71 16.38 -6.90
CA GLY A 111 16.30 17.71 -6.70
C GLY A 111 15.68 18.53 -5.55
N TYR A 112 14.81 17.97 -4.72
CA TYR A 112 14.17 18.68 -3.60
C TYR A 112 15.16 19.13 -2.53
N LEU A 113 16.33 18.48 -2.44
CA LEU A 113 17.42 18.83 -1.52
C LEU A 113 18.58 19.59 -2.20
N GLY A 114 18.38 20.01 -3.45
CA GLY A 114 19.36 20.73 -4.27
C GLY A 114 19.71 19.99 -5.56
N SER A 115 20.09 20.76 -6.58
CA SER A 115 20.33 20.26 -7.95
C SER A 115 21.66 19.52 -8.16
N GLY A 116 22.50 19.40 -7.12
CA GLY A 116 23.85 18.84 -7.26
C GLY A 116 23.89 17.32 -7.53
N LEU A 117 22.77 16.61 -7.34
CA LEU A 117 22.66 15.15 -7.50
C LEU A 117 21.53 14.73 -8.45
N GLU A 118 20.86 15.68 -9.10
CA GLU A 118 19.73 15.42 -10.00
C GLU A 118 20.15 14.58 -11.22
N ASP A 119 21.40 14.72 -11.68
CA ASP A 119 21.96 14.00 -12.84
C ASP A 119 22.69 12.68 -12.48
N VAL A 120 22.65 12.23 -11.22
CA VAL A 120 23.44 11.08 -10.75
C VAL A 120 22.73 9.73 -10.98
N ASP A 121 21.65 9.70 -11.78
CA ASP A 121 20.87 8.51 -12.10
C ASP A 121 20.46 7.70 -10.85
N LEU A 122 20.11 8.40 -9.76
CA LEU A 122 19.67 7.81 -8.50
C LEU A 122 18.39 6.96 -8.65
N SER A 123 17.69 7.11 -9.77
CA SER A 123 16.53 6.31 -10.16
C SER A 123 16.84 4.80 -10.20
N TRP A 124 18.07 4.39 -10.55
CA TRP A 124 18.48 2.98 -10.45
C TRP A 124 18.60 2.49 -9.01
N LEU A 125 19.04 3.36 -8.09
CA LEU A 125 19.08 3.04 -6.67
C LEU A 125 17.65 2.90 -6.11
N LEU A 126 16.70 3.72 -6.57
CA LEU A 126 15.29 3.57 -6.23
C LEU A 126 14.73 2.23 -6.73
N ILE A 127 14.97 1.84 -7.99
CA ILE A 127 14.58 0.50 -8.49
C ILE A 127 15.17 -0.60 -7.62
N GLY A 128 16.45 -0.51 -7.26
CA GLY A 128 17.13 -1.47 -6.40
C GLY A 128 16.51 -1.58 -5.01
N LEU A 129 16.30 -0.45 -4.34
CA LEU A 129 15.65 -0.40 -3.01
C LEU A 129 14.24 -0.96 -3.07
N GLY A 130 13.48 -0.63 -4.11
CA GLY A 130 12.09 -1.06 -4.27
C GLY A 130 12.00 -2.55 -4.51
N SER A 131 12.92 -3.08 -5.32
CA SER A 131 13.07 -4.51 -5.54
C SER A 131 13.40 -5.25 -4.25
N VAL A 132 14.27 -4.68 -3.39
CA VAL A 132 14.57 -5.25 -2.06
C VAL A 132 13.34 -5.23 -1.14
N MET A 133 12.56 -4.15 -1.14
CA MET A 133 11.30 -4.06 -0.36
C MET A 133 10.29 -5.11 -0.83
N LEU A 134 10.12 -5.27 -2.14
CA LEU A 134 9.23 -6.27 -2.72
C LEU A 134 9.72 -7.70 -2.45
N ALA A 135 11.03 -7.96 -2.54
CA ALA A 135 11.61 -9.25 -2.18
C ALA A 135 11.42 -9.57 -0.69
N ASN A 136 11.59 -8.57 0.19
CA ASN A 136 11.31 -8.69 1.61
C ASN A 136 9.84 -9.04 1.87
N LEU A 137 8.92 -8.36 1.17
CA LEU A 137 7.49 -8.65 1.25
C LEU A 137 7.18 -10.08 0.79
N ALA A 138 7.69 -10.49 -0.37
CA ALA A 138 7.50 -11.84 -0.90
C ALA A 138 8.03 -12.90 0.07
N TRP A 139 9.21 -12.69 0.65
CA TRP A 139 9.79 -13.58 1.66
C TRP A 139 8.88 -13.72 2.90
N ARG A 140 8.34 -12.62 3.42
CA ARG A 140 7.42 -12.66 4.57
C ARG A 140 6.11 -13.38 4.23
N ILE A 141 5.55 -13.13 3.05
CA ILE A 141 4.35 -13.83 2.59
C ILE A 141 4.60 -15.33 2.53
N LEU A 142 5.70 -15.76 1.90
CA LEU A 142 6.04 -17.18 1.76
C LEU A 142 6.24 -17.86 3.12
N ARG A 143 6.89 -17.20 4.08
CA ARG A 143 7.01 -17.71 5.46
C ARG A 143 5.67 -17.82 6.19
N GLY A 144 4.75 -16.87 5.96
CA GLY A 144 3.42 -16.89 6.56
C GLY A 144 2.51 -18.00 6.02
N LEU A 145 2.77 -18.50 4.80
CA LEU A 145 1.98 -19.56 4.17
C LEU A 145 2.12 -20.93 4.86
N GLU A 146 3.19 -21.15 5.64
CA GLU A 146 3.43 -22.44 6.32
C GLU A 146 2.56 -22.62 7.58
N GLY A 147 2.05 -21.52 8.17
CA GLY A 147 1.32 -21.54 9.45
C GLY A 147 -0.21 -21.39 9.37
N ASP A 148 -0.76 -21.12 8.18
CA ASP A 148 -2.15 -20.69 8.03
C ASP A 148 -3.03 -21.76 7.37
N LEU A 149 -3.56 -22.70 8.16
CA LEU A 149 -4.51 -23.74 7.72
C LEU A 149 -5.97 -23.26 7.63
N VAL A 150 -6.26 -21.96 7.84
CA VAL A 150 -7.64 -21.43 7.82
C VAL A 150 -7.96 -20.78 6.48
N GLU A 151 -8.47 -21.59 5.56
CA GLU A 151 -8.63 -21.31 4.12
C GLU A 151 -9.54 -20.11 3.77
N GLY A 152 -10.40 -19.65 4.69
CA GLY A 152 -11.40 -18.61 4.41
C GLY A 152 -10.86 -17.19 4.25
N ARG A 153 -9.67 -16.87 4.78
CA ARG A 153 -9.10 -15.49 4.78
C ARG A 153 -8.03 -15.28 3.70
N ARG A 154 -7.48 -16.36 3.14
CA ARG A 154 -6.34 -16.35 2.21
C ARG A 154 -6.58 -15.69 0.86
N PRO A 155 -7.64 -15.99 0.09
CA PRO A 155 -7.68 -15.62 -1.33
C PRO A 155 -7.74 -14.10 -1.53
N ALA A 156 -8.44 -13.38 -0.65
CA ALA A 156 -8.59 -11.95 -0.80
C ALA A 156 -7.45 -11.12 -0.18
N ARG A 157 -6.77 -11.65 0.85
CA ARG A 157 -5.51 -11.08 1.36
C ARG A 157 -4.40 -11.15 0.32
N ILE A 158 -4.36 -12.20 -0.50
CA ILE A 158 -3.28 -12.47 -1.45
C ILE A 158 -3.42 -11.70 -2.77
N VAL A 159 -4.61 -11.73 -3.37
CA VAL A 159 -4.80 -11.26 -4.76
C VAL A 159 -4.51 -9.77 -4.92
N VAL A 160 -4.97 -8.92 -3.99
CA VAL A 160 -4.87 -7.47 -4.17
C VAL A 160 -3.42 -6.97 -4.00
N PRO A 161 -2.69 -7.32 -2.92
CA PRO A 161 -1.29 -6.96 -2.79
C PRO A 161 -0.40 -7.51 -3.91
N ILE A 162 -0.66 -8.75 -4.37
CA ILE A 162 0.05 -9.29 -5.53
C ILE A 162 -0.23 -8.45 -6.75
N ALA A 163 -1.48 -8.10 -7.03
CA ALA A 163 -1.82 -7.25 -8.17
C ALA A 163 -1.10 -5.89 -8.12
N VAL A 164 -1.05 -5.25 -6.95
CA VAL A 164 -0.30 -3.98 -6.81
C VAL A 164 1.21 -4.18 -6.95
N ALA A 165 1.77 -5.23 -6.33
CA ALA A 165 3.18 -5.56 -6.49
C ALA A 165 3.55 -5.83 -7.95
N THR A 166 2.67 -6.51 -8.70
CA THR A 166 2.83 -6.72 -10.15
C THR A 166 2.82 -5.40 -10.90
N LEU A 167 1.96 -4.43 -10.55
CA LEU A 167 1.98 -3.10 -11.16
C LEU A 167 3.31 -2.40 -10.93
N VAL A 168 3.84 -2.43 -9.71
CA VAL A 168 5.15 -1.82 -9.39
C VAL A 168 6.30 -2.52 -10.13
N LEU A 169 6.31 -3.86 -10.17
CA LEU A 169 7.32 -4.60 -10.92
C LEU A 169 7.26 -4.33 -12.43
N THR A 170 6.06 -4.14 -12.95
CA THR A 170 5.87 -3.76 -14.36
C THR A 170 6.47 -2.38 -14.62
N ASP A 171 6.24 -1.43 -13.73
CA ASP A 171 6.80 -0.07 -13.80
C ASP A 171 8.33 -0.10 -13.79
N PHE A 172 8.93 -0.83 -12.83
CA PHE A 172 10.38 -1.00 -12.77
C PHE A 172 10.95 -1.69 -14.01
N ALA A 173 10.26 -2.68 -14.56
CA ALA A 173 10.69 -3.34 -15.78
C ALA A 173 10.64 -2.38 -16.97
N VAL A 174 9.57 -1.59 -17.10
CA VAL A 174 9.44 -0.59 -18.14
C VAL A 174 10.55 0.45 -18.04
N ASP A 175 10.79 1.00 -16.86
CA ASP A 175 11.88 1.95 -16.62
C ASP A 175 13.25 1.35 -16.97
N ALA A 176 13.50 0.11 -16.56
CA ALA A 176 14.78 -0.55 -16.78
C ALA A 176 15.04 -0.92 -18.25
N PHE A 177 14.01 -1.30 -19.01
CA PHE A 177 14.17 -1.78 -20.39
C PHE A 177 13.87 -0.73 -21.45
N LEU A 178 12.96 0.21 -21.18
CA LEU A 178 12.47 1.21 -22.14
C LEU A 178 12.89 2.64 -21.76
N GLY A 179 13.36 2.84 -20.53
CA GLY A 179 13.87 4.11 -20.01
C GLY A 179 12.82 4.91 -19.24
N PHE A 180 13.26 5.70 -18.26
CA PHE A 180 12.41 6.48 -17.34
C PHE A 180 11.49 7.53 -17.99
N GLY A 181 11.76 7.91 -19.23
CA GLY A 181 10.90 8.83 -20.01
C GLY A 181 9.89 8.13 -20.90
N TRP A 182 9.85 6.79 -20.92
CA TRP A 182 8.97 6.04 -21.79
C TRP A 182 7.54 6.04 -21.26
N MET A 183 6.70 6.92 -21.82
CA MET A 183 5.34 7.10 -21.33
C MET A 183 4.31 7.29 -22.46
N PRO A 184 4.10 6.29 -23.33
CA PRO A 184 3.11 6.40 -24.39
C PRO A 184 1.68 6.40 -23.83
N HIS A 185 0.78 7.13 -24.50
CA HIS A 185 -0.60 7.34 -24.04
C HIS A 185 -1.40 6.07 -23.75
N TRP A 186 -1.20 5.01 -24.55
CA TRP A 186 -1.90 3.75 -24.34
C TRP A 186 -1.42 3.03 -23.07
N PHE A 187 -0.14 3.19 -22.71
CA PHE A 187 0.46 2.55 -21.54
C PHE A 187 -0.03 3.21 -20.26
N THR A 188 0.02 4.56 -20.18
CA THR A 188 -0.52 5.30 -19.03
C THR A 188 -2.00 5.05 -18.86
N LEU A 189 -2.78 5.03 -19.95
CA LEU A 189 -4.20 4.70 -19.90
C LEU A 189 -4.44 3.28 -19.35
N ALA A 190 -3.68 2.29 -19.82
CA ALA A 190 -3.78 0.92 -19.34
C ALA A 190 -3.37 0.78 -17.86
N GLN A 191 -2.32 1.49 -17.44
CA GLN A 191 -1.85 1.51 -16.07
C GLN A 191 -2.88 2.17 -15.14
N ASN A 192 -3.43 3.32 -15.53
CA ASN A 192 -4.50 4.01 -14.80
C ASN A 192 -5.75 3.13 -14.69
N ALA A 193 -6.15 2.46 -15.78
CA ALA A 193 -7.27 1.52 -15.75
C ALA A 193 -7.00 0.33 -14.81
N ALA A 194 -5.79 -0.24 -14.82
CA ALA A 194 -5.41 -1.33 -13.93
C ALA A 194 -5.43 -0.90 -12.46
N ILE A 195 -4.91 0.29 -12.13
CA ILE A 195 -4.98 0.86 -10.78
C ILE A 195 -6.44 1.02 -10.34
N VAL A 196 -7.34 1.51 -11.20
CA VAL A 196 -8.77 1.64 -10.88
C VAL A 196 -9.40 0.27 -10.61
N VAL A 197 -9.13 -0.74 -11.44
CA VAL A 197 -9.65 -2.11 -11.24
C VAL A 197 -9.18 -2.67 -9.90
N VAL A 198 -7.88 -2.54 -9.60
CA VAL A 198 -7.29 -3.00 -8.34
C VAL A 198 -7.86 -2.23 -7.15
N THR A 199 -8.05 -0.92 -7.28
CA THR A 199 -8.66 -0.05 -6.26
C THR A 199 -10.09 -0.48 -5.95
N VAL A 200 -10.92 -0.69 -6.97
CA VAL A 200 -12.31 -1.14 -6.79
C VAL A 200 -12.34 -2.53 -6.14
N ARG A 201 -11.44 -3.42 -6.54
CA ARG A 201 -11.31 -4.75 -5.94
C ARG A 201 -10.88 -4.67 -4.48
N LEU A 202 -9.93 -3.79 -4.16
CA LEU A 202 -9.46 -3.52 -2.80
C LEU A 202 -10.58 -2.94 -1.94
N ALA A 203 -11.32 -1.96 -2.45
CA ALA A 203 -12.48 -1.36 -1.79
C ALA A 203 -13.54 -2.42 -1.47
N HIS A 204 -13.89 -3.23 -2.46
CA HIS A 204 -14.85 -4.32 -2.29
C HIS A 204 -14.40 -5.30 -1.21
N TRP A 205 -13.11 -5.64 -1.16
CA TRP A 205 -12.58 -6.52 -0.13
C TRP A 205 -12.60 -5.87 1.25
N LEU A 206 -12.06 -4.65 1.40
CA LEU A 206 -11.99 -3.95 2.68
C LEU A 206 -13.37 -3.66 3.27
N LEU A 207 -14.36 -3.34 2.43
CA LEU A 207 -15.73 -3.07 2.87
C LEU A 207 -16.54 -4.32 3.22
N ARG A 208 -16.18 -5.49 2.66
CA ARG A 208 -16.86 -6.76 2.97
C ARG A 208 -16.16 -7.58 4.04
N ALA A 209 -14.88 -7.32 4.28
CA ALA A 209 -14.15 -7.98 5.34
C ALA A 209 -14.75 -7.58 6.69
N ASN A 210 -15.16 -8.58 7.48
CA ASN A 210 -15.70 -8.34 8.81
C ASN A 210 -14.61 -7.63 9.64
N PRO A 211 -14.87 -6.46 10.25
CA PRO A 211 -13.86 -5.73 11.03
C PRO A 211 -13.27 -6.61 12.14
N ASP A 212 -14.10 -7.44 12.78
CA ASP A 212 -13.66 -8.40 13.80
C ASP A 212 -12.82 -9.57 13.23
N ALA A 213 -12.88 -9.83 11.92
CA ALA A 213 -12.02 -10.79 11.24
C ALA A 213 -10.70 -10.16 10.74
N LEU A 214 -10.69 -8.85 10.47
CA LEU A 214 -9.48 -8.09 10.18
C LEU A 214 -8.68 -7.75 11.44
N THR A 215 -9.33 -7.78 12.60
CA THR A 215 -8.78 -7.40 13.89
C THR A 215 -8.73 -8.63 14.78
N ARG A 216 -7.55 -9.20 15.03
CA ARG A 216 -7.40 -10.02 16.23
C ARG A 216 -7.54 -9.08 17.41
N ARG A 217 -8.75 -8.91 17.93
CA ARG A 217 -8.88 -8.74 19.38
C ARG A 217 -8.27 -10.04 19.94
N PRO A 218 -7.21 -9.98 20.77
CA PRO A 218 -6.96 -11.09 21.67
C PRO A 218 -8.32 -11.36 22.30
N ALA A 219 -8.84 -12.58 22.16
CA ALA A 219 -9.98 -12.98 22.97
C ALA A 219 -9.61 -12.50 24.36
N ALA A 220 -10.36 -11.53 24.91
CA ALA A 220 -10.23 -11.20 26.31
C ALA A 220 -10.24 -12.56 26.98
N ALA A 221 -9.12 -12.91 27.62
CA ALA A 221 -8.92 -14.24 28.17
C ALA A 221 -10.24 -14.56 28.83
N VAL A 222 -10.98 -15.53 28.27
CA VAL A 222 -12.23 -15.96 28.87
C VAL A 222 -11.77 -16.34 30.25
N GLU A 223 -12.09 -15.51 31.24
CA GLU A 223 -11.78 -15.80 32.62
C GLU A 223 -12.34 -17.18 32.81
N SER A 224 -11.44 -18.16 32.89
CA SER A 224 -11.83 -19.54 33.09
C SER A 224 -12.70 -19.48 34.34
N PRO A 225 -14.00 -19.83 34.26
CA PRO A 225 -14.91 -19.63 35.37
C PRO A 225 -14.24 -20.25 36.59
N ALA A 226 -14.04 -19.41 37.61
CA ALA A 226 -13.31 -19.79 38.82
C ALA A 226 -13.84 -21.16 39.27
N PRO A 227 -12.96 -22.12 39.62
CA PRO A 227 -13.38 -23.45 40.00
C PRO A 227 -14.45 -23.32 41.09
N VAL A 228 -15.65 -23.80 40.80
CA VAL A 228 -16.75 -23.83 41.76
C VAL A 228 -16.24 -24.62 42.96
N THR A 229 -15.93 -23.93 44.05
CA THR A 229 -15.61 -24.55 45.32
C THR A 229 -16.89 -25.19 45.84
N THR A 230 -17.06 -26.48 45.57
CA THR A 230 -18.10 -27.30 46.18
C THR A 230 -17.90 -27.24 47.70
N PRO A 231 -18.87 -26.73 48.49
CA PRO A 231 -18.74 -26.74 49.94
C PRO A 231 -18.67 -28.18 50.44
N ALA A 232 -17.70 -28.44 51.32
CA ALA A 232 -17.51 -29.75 51.93
C ALA A 232 -18.78 -30.19 52.68
N PRO A 233 -19.19 -31.47 52.59
CA PRO A 233 -20.37 -31.95 53.30
C PRO A 233 -20.15 -31.80 54.81
N ALA A 234 -21.14 -31.19 55.48
CA ALA A 234 -21.17 -31.10 56.93
C ALA A 234 -21.18 -32.52 57.53
N ALA A 235 -20.18 -32.82 58.34
CA ALA A 235 -20.14 -34.05 59.13
C ALA A 235 -21.29 -34.04 60.13
N ALA A 236 -22.13 -35.07 60.06
CA ALA A 236 -23.18 -35.38 61.03
C ALA A 236 -22.66 -36.39 62.06
#